data_AF-A0A940I5Q0-F1
#
_entry.id   AF-A0A940I5Q0-F1
#
_cell.length_a   1.000
_cell.length_b   1.000
_cell.length_c   1.000
_cell.angle_alpha   90.00
_cell.angle_beta   90.00
_cell.angle_gamma   90.00
#
_symmetry.space_group_name_H-M   'P 1'
#
loop_
_entity.id
_entity.type
_entity.pdbx_description
1 polymer ?
#
loop_
_entity_poly.entity_id
_entity_poly.type
_entity_poly.pdbx_seq_one_letter_code
_entity_poly.pdbx_strand_id
1 'polypeptide(L)'
;MKDYVKEKEAQRKSMKQDAIILGATLIITIILVSIYPGKQEAVTTTSWNFFVEMIMILPAVMVLMGLFSVFVPKEMVVKYLGKAAGIKAVF
;
A
#
# COMPACT_ATOMS: atom_id res chain seq x y z
N MET A 1 -36.74 5.06 4.09
CA MET A 1 -36.73 4.25 2.84
C MET A 1 -35.95 4.91 1.71
N LYS A 2 -36.12 6.22 1.44
CA LYS A 2 -35.38 6.95 0.40
C LYS A 2 -33.86 7.01 0.62
N ASP A 3 -33.40 7.12 1.85
CA ASP A 3 -31.96 7.19 2.16
C ASP A 3 -31.23 5.88 1.87
N TYR A 4 -31.85 4.73 2.19
CA TYR A 4 -31.35 3.40 1.85
C TYR A 4 -31.21 3.16 0.33
N VAL A 5 -32.12 3.73 -0.48
CA VAL A 5 -32.05 3.63 -1.95
C VAL A 5 -30.91 4.49 -2.49
N LYS A 6 -30.74 5.71 -1.96
CA LYS A 6 -29.68 6.65 -2.37
C LYS A 6 -28.28 6.13 -2.02
N GLU A 7 -28.12 5.52 -0.84
CA GLU A 7 -26.85 4.89 -0.41
C GLU A 7 -26.48 3.69 -1.29
N LYS A 8 -27.47 2.85 -1.63
CA LYS A 8 -27.27 1.68 -2.51
C LYS A 8 -26.91 2.08 -3.95
N GLU A 9 -27.45 3.19 -4.45
CA GLU A 9 -27.10 3.75 -5.76
C GLU A 9 -25.68 4.35 -5.78
N ALA A 10 -25.29 5.07 -4.72
CA ALA A 10 -23.94 5.60 -4.56
C ALA A 10 -22.89 4.49 -4.48
N GLN A 11 -23.17 3.43 -3.71
CA GLN A 11 -22.29 2.25 -3.60
C GLN A 11 -22.18 1.47 -4.93
N ARG A 12 -23.28 1.32 -5.67
CA ARG A 12 -23.23 0.72 -7.01
C ARG A 12 -22.43 1.58 -7.99
N LYS A 13 -22.48 2.91 -7.85
CA LYS A 13 -21.72 3.83 -8.69
C LYS A 13 -20.22 3.75 -8.42
N SER A 14 -19.79 3.67 -7.15
CA SER A 14 -18.37 3.49 -6.81
C SER A 14 -17.84 2.15 -7.32
N MET A 15 -18.58 1.05 -7.11
CA MET A 15 -18.18 -0.27 -7.61
C MET A 15 -18.06 -0.31 -9.15
N LYS A 16 -18.93 0.40 -9.88
CA LYS A 16 -18.84 0.50 -11.35
C LYS A 16 -17.61 1.30 -11.77
N GLN A 17 -17.27 2.37 -11.05
CA GLN A 17 -16.04 3.14 -11.30
C GLN A 17 -14.79 2.29 -11.02
N ASP A 18 -14.78 1.54 -9.93
CA ASP A 18 -13.67 0.62 -9.59
C ASP A 18 -13.51 -0.45 -10.67
N ALA A 19 -14.61 -1.04 -11.14
CA ALA A 19 -14.58 -2.00 -12.24
C ALA A 19 -14.05 -1.40 -13.56
N ILE A 20 -14.40 -0.15 -13.86
CA ILE A 20 -13.88 0.58 -15.04
C ILE A 20 -12.37 0.82 -14.89
N ILE A 21 -11.90 1.25 -13.70
CA ILE A 21 -10.48 1.49 -13.42
C ILE A 21 -9.68 0.18 -13.53
N LEU A 22 -10.21 -0.92 -13.00
CA LEU A 22 -9.60 -2.24 -13.13
C LEU A 22 -9.51 -2.68 -14.60
N GLY A 23 -10.59 -2.49 -15.37
CA GLY A 23 -10.59 -2.79 -16.81
C GLY A 23 -9.55 -1.98 -17.57
N ALA A 24 -9.46 -0.68 -17.33
CA ALA A 24 -8.46 0.20 -17.96
C ALA A 24 -7.03 -0.23 -17.62
N THR A 25 -6.78 -0.57 -16.35
CA THR A 25 -5.47 -1.04 -15.88
C THR A 25 -5.05 -2.34 -16.56
N LEU A 26 -5.99 -3.27 -16.73
CA LEU A 26 -5.76 -4.53 -17.44
C LEU A 26 -5.39 -4.30 -18.91
N ILE A 27 -6.14 -3.44 -19.60
CA ILE A 27 -5.86 -3.10 -21.01
C ILE A 27 -4.47 -2.50 -21.16
N ILE A 28 -4.11 -1.54 -20.30
CA ILE A 28 -2.77 -0.93 -20.30
C ILE A 28 -1.69 -1.99 -20.09
N THR A 29 -1.90 -2.90 -19.14
CA THR A 29 -0.96 -3.99 -18.85
C THR A 29 -0.74 -4.90 -20.07
N ILE A 30 -1.82 -5.27 -20.78
CA ILE A 30 -1.76 -6.09 -21.99
C ILE A 30 -0.98 -5.37 -23.10
N ILE A 31 -1.20 -4.05 -23.27
CA ILE A 31 -0.48 -3.24 -24.26
C ILE A 31 1.02 -3.21 -23.94
N LEU A 32 1.40 -2.97 -22.67
CA LEU A 32 2.80 -2.94 -22.26
C LEU A 32 3.50 -4.28 -22.51
N VAL A 33 2.83 -5.39 -22.19
CA VAL A 33 3.34 -6.75 -22.43
C VAL A 33 3.56 -7.01 -23.91
N SER A 34 2.63 -6.59 -24.77
CA SER A 34 2.72 -6.81 -26.22
C SER A 34 3.87 -6.03 -26.86
N ILE A 35 4.18 -4.83 -26.35
CA ILE A 35 5.29 -3.99 -26.84
C ILE A 35 6.66 -4.52 -26.32
N TYR A 36 6.70 -5.11 -25.12
CA TYR A 36 7.93 -5.57 -24.47
C TYR A 36 7.85 -7.03 -23.97
N PRO A 37 7.74 -8.03 -24.86
CA PRO A 37 7.59 -9.43 -24.47
C PRO A 37 8.80 -9.95 -23.67
N GLY A 38 10.01 -9.45 -23.97
CA GLY A 38 11.23 -9.85 -23.26
C GLY A 38 11.38 -9.31 -21.83
N LYS A 39 10.48 -8.43 -21.36
CA LYS A 39 10.53 -7.86 -20.00
C LYS A 39 9.53 -8.49 -19.03
N GLN A 40 8.68 -9.40 -19.50
CA GLN A 40 7.72 -10.10 -18.63
C GLN A 40 8.41 -10.92 -17.54
N GLU A 41 9.46 -11.65 -17.90
CA GLU A 41 10.23 -12.48 -16.97
C GLU A 41 10.96 -11.62 -15.92
N ALA A 42 11.53 -10.49 -16.35
CA ALA A 42 12.17 -9.54 -15.45
C ALA A 42 11.15 -8.93 -14.47
N VAL A 43 9.97 -8.51 -14.94
CA VAL A 43 8.93 -7.91 -14.09
C VAL A 43 8.40 -8.93 -13.08
N THR A 44 8.11 -10.15 -13.52
CA THR A 44 7.57 -11.20 -12.65
C THR A 44 8.59 -11.68 -11.62
N THR A 45 9.82 -11.98 -12.06
CA THR A 45 10.93 -12.39 -11.18
C THR A 45 11.27 -11.29 -10.19
N THR A 46 11.41 -10.04 -10.64
CA THR A 46 11.71 -8.92 -9.75
C THR A 46 10.61 -8.72 -8.73
N SER A 47 9.34 -8.70 -9.15
CA SER A 47 8.21 -8.55 -8.23
C SER A 47 8.15 -9.68 -7.20
N TRP A 48 8.41 -10.92 -7.64
CA TRP A 48 8.44 -12.08 -6.75
C TRP A 48 9.58 -11.99 -5.75
N ASN A 49 10.80 -11.65 -6.20
CA ASN A 49 11.95 -11.48 -5.34
C ASN A 49 11.70 -10.37 -4.31
N PHE A 50 11.20 -9.21 -4.73
CA PHE A 50 10.81 -8.14 -3.80
C PHE A 50 9.79 -8.61 -2.77
N PHE A 51 8.76 -9.36 -3.19
CA PHE A 51 7.75 -9.88 -2.29
C PHE A 51 8.37 -10.82 -1.24
N VAL A 52 9.24 -11.74 -1.67
CA VAL A 52 9.96 -12.66 -0.78
C VAL A 52 10.92 -11.90 0.16
N GLU A 53 11.67 -10.94 -0.36
CA GLU A 53 12.57 -10.08 0.42
C GLU A 53 11.79 -9.33 1.51
N MET A 54 10.65 -8.73 1.17
CA MET A 54 9.81 -8.04 2.16
C MET A 54 9.33 -9.01 3.24
N ILE A 55 8.85 -10.21 2.88
CA ILE A 55 8.43 -11.22 3.85
C ILE A 55 9.58 -11.66 4.75
N MET A 56 10.81 -11.77 4.24
CA MET A 56 11.97 -12.15 5.06
C MET A 56 12.48 -11.01 5.96
N ILE A 57 12.38 -9.75 5.51
CA ILE A 57 12.83 -8.58 6.26
C ILE A 57 11.83 -8.19 7.36
N LEU A 58 10.52 -8.31 7.10
CA LEU A 58 9.45 -7.91 8.02
C LEU A 58 9.58 -8.52 9.43
N PRO A 59 9.88 -9.82 9.62
CA PRO A 59 10.09 -10.43 10.93
C PRO A 59 11.19 -9.73 11.74
N ALA A 60 12.33 -9.46 11.12
CA ALA A 60 13.44 -8.79 11.80
C ALA A 60 13.06 -7.36 12.20
N VAL A 61 12.42 -6.61 11.29
CA VAL A 61 11.94 -5.26 11.57
C VAL A 61 10.89 -5.28 12.69
N MET A 62 10.00 -6.27 12.72
CA MET A 62 8.97 -6.42 13.76
C MET A 62 9.59 -6.65 15.14
N VAL A 63 10.63 -7.48 15.23
CA VAL A 63 11.38 -7.69 16.48
C VAL A 63 12.08 -6.40 16.92
N LEU A 64 12.74 -5.70 16.00
CA LEU A 64 13.40 -4.42 16.31
C LEU A 64 12.41 -3.36 16.78
N MET A 65 11.25 -3.24 16.11
CA MET A 65 10.18 -2.33 16.52
C MET A 65 9.61 -2.71 17.89
N GLY A 66 9.42 -4.00 18.15
CA GLY A 66 8.98 -4.52 19.44
C GLY A 66 9.95 -4.15 20.57
N LEU A 67 11.23 -4.45 20.38
CA LEU A 67 12.28 -4.07 21.33
C LEU A 67 12.33 -2.55 21.52
N PHE A 68 12.34 -1.77 20.43
CA PHE A 68 12.34 -0.31 20.51
C PHE A 68 11.16 0.21 21.35
N SER A 69 9.96 -0.34 21.17
CA SER A 69 8.77 0.09 21.93
C SER A 69 8.81 -0.25 23.43
N VAL A 70 9.53 -1.31 23.82
CA VAL A 70 9.68 -1.70 25.22
C VAL A 70 10.80 -0.89 25.89
N PHE A 71 11.89 -0.66 25.17
CA PHE A 71 13.10 -0.05 25.74
C PHE A 71 13.16 1.47 25.61
N VAL A 72 12.44 2.07 24.64
CA VAL A 72 12.50 3.50 24.39
C VAL A 72 11.26 4.21 24.93
N PRO A 73 11.41 5.15 25.89
CA PRO A 73 10.30 5.91 26.43
C PRO A 73 9.64 6.76 25.35
N LYS A 74 8.31 6.89 25.40
CA LYS A 74 7.54 7.67 24.41
C LYS A 74 8.01 9.13 24.34
N GLU A 75 8.43 9.71 25.46
CA GLU A 75 8.91 11.08 25.55
C GLU A 75 10.20 11.27 24.74
N MET A 76 11.07 10.26 24.73
CA MET A 76 12.31 10.26 23.93
C MET A 76 11.98 10.13 22.44
N VAL A 77 11.06 9.25 22.08
CA VAL A 77 10.60 9.09 20.69
C VAL A 77 10.03 10.42 20.16
N VAL A 78 9.14 11.07 20.91
CA VAL A 78 8.52 12.34 20.50
C VAL A 78 9.55 13.48 20.45
N LYS A 79 10.47 13.55 21.42
CA LYS A 79 11.48 14.61 21.48
C LYS A 79 12.48 14.56 20.32
N TYR A 80 12.90 13.35 19.90
CA TYR A 80 13.95 13.18 18.90
C TYR A 80 13.41 12.88 17.49
N LEU A 81 12.34 12.09 17.36
CA LEU A 81 11.74 11.77 16.05
C LEU A 81 10.56 12.67 15.72
N GLY A 82 9.79 13.12 16.73
CA GLY A 82 8.65 14.03 16.53
C GLY A 82 9.06 15.43 16.07
N LYS A 83 10.28 15.89 16.38
CA LYS A 83 10.80 17.19 15.94
C LYS A 83 10.89 17.31 14.41
N ALA A 84 11.13 16.20 13.71
CA ALA A 84 11.18 16.14 12.25
C ALA A 84 9.79 15.94 11.60
N ALA A 85 8.78 15.55 12.39
CA ALA A 85 7.45 15.20 11.88
C ALA A 85 6.53 16.41 11.59
N GLY A 86 7.02 17.64 11.81
CA GLY A 86 6.32 18.87 11.44
C GLY A 86 4.99 19.06 12.16
N ILE A 87 4.08 19.87 11.59
CA ILE A 87 2.79 20.26 12.20
C ILE A 87 1.86 19.04 12.45
N LYS A 88 2.09 17.91 11.76
CA LYS A 88 1.33 16.67 11.95
C LYS A 88 1.71 15.86 13.19
N ALA A 89 2.74 16.27 13.94
CA ALA A 89 3.16 15.58 15.16
C ALA A 89 2.34 15.96 16.41
N VAL A 90 1.62 17.09 16.34
CA VAL A 90 0.91 17.69 17.48
C VAL A 90 -0.61 17.47 17.41
N PHE A 91 -1.14 17.03 16.25
CA PHE A 91 -2.56 16.77 16.00
C PHE A 91 -2.82 15.30 15.67
#